data_AF-A0A8T7D1H5-F1
#
_entry.id   AF-A0A8T7D1H5-F1
#
_cell.length_a   1.000
_cell.length_b   1.000
_cell.length_c   1.000
_cell.angle_alpha   90.00
_cell.angle_beta   90.00
_cell.angle_gamma   90.00
#
_symmetry.space_group_name_H-M   'P 1'
#
loop_
_entity.id
_entity.type
_entity.pdbx_description
1 polymer ?
#
loop_
_entity_poly.entity_id
_entity_poly.type
_entity_poly.pdbx_seq_one_letter_code
_entity_poly.pdbx_strand_id
1 'polypeptide(L)' 'MQAIQFDARIHDGVIDIPLQHRDLSKEDVKVILLMEEESPLPLARPSALDVLARAPGKRLFRSAEEVDDYLRAERDAWEG' A
#
# COMPACT_ATOMS: atom_id res chain seq x y z
N MET A 1 26.58 18.57 15.81
CA MET A 1 25.56 18.65 14.74
C MET A 1 24.22 18.87 15.39
N GLN A 2 23.53 19.95 15.03
CA GLN A 2 22.18 20.25 15.51
C GLN A 2 21.20 20.07 14.34
N ALA A 3 20.06 19.44 14.60
CA ALA A 3 18.98 19.29 13.64
C ALA A 3 17.75 20.05 14.14
N ILE A 4 17.06 20.72 13.22
CA ILE A 4 15.84 21.48 13.52
C ILE A 4 14.76 20.97 12.56
N GLN A 5 13.60 20.63 13.12
CA GLN A 5 12.42 20.22 12.36
C GLN A 5 11.36 21.30 12.53
N PHE A 6 10.73 21.69 11.43
CA PHE A 6 9.61 22.60 11.40
C PHE A 6 8.72 22.26 10.21
N ASP A 7 7.45 22.58 10.31
CA ASP A 7 6.53 22.48 9.19
C ASP A 7 6.84 23.61 8.20
N ALA A 8 7.06 23.24 6.95
CA ALA A 8 7.41 24.16 5.88
C ALA A 8 6.51 23.90 4.67
N ARG A 9 6.23 24.97 3.93
CA ARG A 9 5.62 24.86 2.61
C ARG A 9 6.70 25.11 1.56
N ILE A 10 6.57 24.40 0.44
CA ILE A 10 7.41 24.62 -0.73
C ILE A 10 6.58 25.36 -1.76
N HIS A 11 6.98 26.59 -2.09
CA HIS A 11 6.33 27.44 -3.08
C HIS A 11 7.34 27.81 -4.16
N ASP A 12 7.03 27.47 -5.42
CA ASP A 12 7.91 27.71 -6.58
C ASP A 12 9.35 27.18 -6.40
N GLY A 13 9.50 26.05 -5.70
CA GLY A 13 10.80 25.44 -5.40
C GLY A 13 11.57 26.09 -4.26
N VAL A 14 10.98 27.10 -3.59
CA VAL A 14 11.54 27.76 -2.40
C VAL A 14 10.91 27.17 -1.14
N ILE A 15 11.76 26.81 -0.17
CA ILE A 15 11.33 26.38 1.16
C ILE A 15 11.28 27.62 2.06
N ASP A 16 10.10 27.95 2.57
CA ASP A 16 9.96 29.06 3.51
C ASP A 16 10.48 28.64 4.90
N ILE A 17 11.56 29.29 5.33
CA ILE A 17 12.12 29.10 6.67
C ILE A 17 11.35 30.01 7.66
N PRO A 18 10.77 29.46 8.75
CA PRO A 18 10.10 30.25 9.77
C PRO A 18 11.00 31.36 10.33
N LEU A 19 10.42 32.52 10.66
CA LEU A 19 11.17 33.70 11.12
C LEU A 19 12.09 33.40 12.32
N GLN A 20 11.68 32.50 13.20
CA GLN A 20 12.44 32.04 14.37
C GLN A 20 13.76 31.31 14.02
N HIS A 21 13.95 30.94 12.75
CA HIS A 21 15.12 30.22 12.23
C HIS A 21 15.82 30.99 11.10
N ARG A 22 15.50 32.27 10.91
CA ARG A 22 16.04 33.09 9.81
C ARG A 22 17.57 33.21 9.84
N ASP A 23 18.18 33.11 11.01
CA ASP A 23 19.63 33.19 11.16
C ASP A 23 20.38 32.01 10.50
N LEU A 24 19.68 30.88 10.25
CA LEU A 24 20.25 29.74 9.52
C LEU A 24 20.57 30.05 8.06
N SER A 25 19.98 31.11 7.47
CA SER A 25 20.19 31.46 6.06
C SER A 25 21.60 31.98 5.77
N LYS A 26 22.44 32.15 6.79
CA LYS A 26 23.83 32.62 6.68
C LYS A 26 24.85 31.48 6.73
N GLU A 27 24.40 30.25 6.96
CA GLU A 27 25.23 29.06 7.10
C GLU A 27 24.94 28.05 5.99
N ASP A 28 25.94 27.26 5.60
CA ASP A 28 25.73 26.14 4.68
C ASP A 28 25.03 24.99 5.42
N VAL A 29 23.78 24.70 5.03
CA VAL A 29 22.93 23.70 5.69
C VAL A 29 22.60 22.51 4.79
N LYS A 30 22.42 21.34 5.40
CA LYS A 30 21.85 20.15 4.73
C LYS A 30 20.37 20.06 5.06
N VAL A 31 19.53 19.97 4.03
CA VAL A 31 18.07 19.89 4.17
C VAL A 31 17.59 18.46 3.91
N ILE A 32 16.73 17.94 4.78
CA ILE A 32 16.02 16.66 4.60
C ILE A 32 14.54 16.99 4.46
N LEU A 33 13.94 16.60 3.35
CA LEU A 33 12.51 16.76 3.08
C LEU A 33 11.80 15.43 3.40
N LEU A 34 10.88 15.48 4.36
CA LEU A 34 9.99 14.38 4.70
C LEU A 34 8.61 14.74 4.16
N MET A 35 8.17 14.04 3.12
CA MET A 35 6.85 14.22 2.54
C MET A 35 5.97 13.07 2.98
N GLU A 36 4.74 13.37 3.42
CA GLU A 36 3.73 12.34 3.56
C GLU A 36 3.43 11.80 2.16
N GLU A 37 3.68 10.50 1.96
CA GLU A 37 3.23 9.83 0.76
C GLU A 37 1.71 9.82 0.83
N GLU A 38 1.06 10.61 -0.03
CA GLU A 38 -0.37 10.50 -0.27
C GLU A 38 -0.57 9.12 -0.92
N SER A 39 -0.66 8.10 -0.07
CA SER A 39 -0.86 6.72 -0.51
C SER A 39 -2.07 6.76 -1.42
N PRO A 40 -1.95 6.39 -2.71
CA PRO A 40 -3.11 6.28 -3.56
C PRO A 40 -4.07 5.36 -2.80
N LEU A 41 -5.25 5.89 -2.46
CA LEU A 41 -6.30 5.15 -1.76
C LEU A 41 -6.28 3.73 -2.32
N PRO A 42 -6.07 2.69 -1.49
CA PRO A 42 -5.83 1.36 -2.02
C PRO A 42 -6.96 1.05 -3.00
N LEU A 43 -6.62 0.94 -4.29
CA LEU A 43 -7.56 0.57 -5.34
C LEU A 43 -8.34 -0.62 -4.78
N ALA A 44 -9.66 -0.44 -4.66
CA ALA A 44 -10.52 -1.37 -3.95
C ALA A 44 -10.11 -2.80 -4.33
N ARG A 45 -9.55 -3.55 -3.35
CA ARG A 45 -9.03 -4.87 -3.62
C ARG A 45 -10.17 -5.68 -4.24
N PRO A 46 -9.96 -6.33 -5.40
CA PRO A 46 -11.03 -7.09 -6.02
C PRO A 46 -11.52 -8.13 -5.03
N SER A 47 -12.84 -8.22 -4.88
CA SER A 47 -13.43 -9.23 -4.02
C SER A 47 -13.08 -10.63 -4.53
N ALA A 48 -13.15 -11.64 -3.66
CA ALA A 48 -12.98 -13.03 -4.08
C ALA A 48 -13.94 -13.38 -5.23
N LEU A 49 -15.15 -12.80 -5.24
CA LEU A 49 -16.13 -12.96 -6.30
C LEU A 49 -15.67 -12.31 -7.62
N ASP A 50 -15.07 -11.13 -7.57
CA ASP A 50 -14.53 -10.46 -8.76
C ASP A 50 -13.40 -11.27 -9.41
N VAL A 51 -12.56 -11.91 -8.59
CA VAL A 51 -11.49 -12.80 -9.08
C VAL A 51 -12.09 -14.04 -9.75
N LEU A 52 -13.10 -14.66 -9.13
CA LEU A 52 -13.78 -15.84 -9.68
C LEU A 52 -14.57 -15.54 -10.96
N ALA A 53 -15.13 -14.33 -11.08
CA ALA A 53 -15.86 -13.86 -12.26
C ALA A 53 -14.94 -13.61 -13.46
N ARG A 54 -13.68 -13.23 -13.24
CA ARG A 54 -12.68 -12.95 -14.29
C ARG A 54 -11.95 -14.20 -14.81
N ALA A 55 -12.22 -15.37 -14.23
CA ALA A 55 -11.52 -16.61 -14.56
C ALA A 55 -12.44 -17.74 -15.11
N PRO A 56 -13.41 -17.48 -16.01
CA PRO A 56 -14.14 -18.57 -16.65
C PRO A 56 -13.17 -19.37 -17.54
N GLY A 57 -13.07 -20.68 -17.30
CA GLY A 57 -12.16 -21.58 -18.03
C GLY A 57 -10.81 -21.87 -17.34
N LYS A 58 -10.49 -21.19 -16.23
CA LYS A 58 -9.32 -21.53 -15.38
C LYS A 58 -9.70 -22.27 -14.08
N ARG A 59 -10.97 -22.64 -13.95
CA ARG A 59 -11.47 -23.38 -12.79
C ARG A 59 -11.11 -24.85 -12.96
N LEU A 60 -10.47 -25.42 -11.94
CA LEU A 60 -10.14 -26.85 -11.90
C LEU A 60 -11.41 -27.72 -11.88
N PHE A 61 -12.43 -27.25 -11.15
CA PHE A 61 -13.74 -27.88 -11.04
C PHE A 61 -14.80 -27.07 -11.80
N ARG A 62 -15.72 -27.76 -12.46
CA ARG A 62 -16.75 -27.18 -13.32
C ARG A 62 -18.00 -26.80 -12.54
N SER A 63 -18.26 -27.46 -11.42
CA SER A 63 -19.41 -27.24 -10.55
C SER A 63 -19.01 -27.25 -9.07
N ALA A 64 -19.90 -26.78 -8.20
CA ALA A 64 -19.72 -26.89 -6.75
C ALA A 64 -19.82 -28.35 -6.29
N GLU A 65 -20.66 -29.15 -6.94
CA GLU A 65 -20.82 -30.58 -6.65
C GLU A 65 -19.52 -31.37 -6.86
N GLU A 66 -18.77 -31.08 -7.94
CA GLU A 66 -17.45 -31.69 -8.17
C GLU A 66 -16.44 -31.32 -7.07
N VAL A 67 -16.54 -30.13 -6.49
CA VAL A 67 -15.70 -29.70 -5.35
C VAL A 67 -16.07 -30.50 -4.11
N ASP A 68 -17.37 -30.62 -3.83
CA ASP A 68 -17.87 -31.33 -2.65
C ASP A 68 -17.51 -32.82 -2.69
N ASP A 69 -17.62 -33.45 -3.86
CA ASP A 69 -17.22 -34.85 -4.07
C ASP A 69 -15.71 -35.05 -3.86
N TYR A 70 -14.89 -34.14 -4.41
CA TYR A 70 -13.43 -34.19 -4.23
C TYR A 70 -13.04 -34.05 -2.75
N LEU A 71 -13.62 -33.09 -2.04
CA LEU A 71 -13.30 -32.85 -0.62
C LEU A 71 -13.72 -34.03 0.27
N ARG A 72 -14.85 -34.67 -0.05
CA ARG A 72 -15.30 -35.86 0.67
C ARG A 72 -14.35 -37.03 0.45
N ALA A 73 -13.96 -37.29 -0.79
CA ALA A 73 -13.00 -38.34 -1.12
C ALA A 73 -11.64 -38.13 -0.44
N GLU A 74 -11.12 -36.90 -0.43
CA GLU A 74 -9.89 -36.57 0.29
C GLU A 74 -10.02 -36.82 1.80
N ARG A 75 -11.13 -36.39 2.42
CA ARG A 75 -11.33 -36.64 3.85
C ARG A 75 -11.40 -38.13 4.18
N ASP A 76 -12.16 -38.88 3.41
CA ASP A 76 -12.34 -40.32 3.62
C ASP A 76 -10.99 -41.06 3.46
N ALA A 77 -10.09 -40.58 2.58
CA ALA A 77 -8.74 -41.10 2.43
C ALA A 77 -7.80 -40.79 3.61
N TRP A 78 -8.11 -39.78 4.43
CA TRP A 78 -7.34 -39.43 5.62
C TRP A 78 -7.88 -40.10 6.89
N GLU A 79 -9.15 -40.51 6.88
CA GLU A 79 -9.81 -41.20 7.99
C GLU A 79 -9.71 -42.74 7.90
N GLY A 80 -9.25 -43.29 6.76
CA GLY A 80 -9.03 -44.73 6.53
C GLY A 80 -7.60 -45.18 6.74
#